data_AF-A0A3R6AFJ4-F1
#
_entry.id   AF-A0A3R6AFJ4-F1
#
_cell.length_a   1.000
_cell.length_b   1.000
_cell.length_c   1.000
_cell.angle_alpha   90.00
_cell.angle_beta   90.00
_cell.angle_gamma   90.00
#
_symmetry.space_group_name_H-M   'P 1'
#
loop_
_entity.id
_entity.type
_entity.pdbx_description
1 polymer ?
#
loop_
_entity_poly.entity_id
_entity_poly.type
_entity_poly.pdbx_seq_one_letter_code
_entity_poly.pdbx_strand_id
1 'polypeptide(L)'
;MTLFKKPKNGEELRNTNVIIGYLDGMAIIENEYGKRFFVECEPEQMPIGTYVDNNAVSPVTELDKSIQRAITETFGKGGDY
;
A
#
# COMPACT_ATOMS: atom_id res chain seq x y z
N MET A 1 8.73 14.30 -12.15
CA MET A 1 9.40 13.28 -11.31
C MET A 1 8.60 12.00 -11.46
N THR A 2 9.20 10.97 -12.05
CA THR A 2 8.46 9.78 -12.50
C THR A 2 8.91 8.60 -11.65
N LEU A 3 8.07 8.17 -10.71
CA LEU A 3 8.38 7.13 -9.71
C LEU A 3 8.03 5.72 -10.21
N PHE A 4 8.30 5.43 -11.48
CA PHE A 4 8.07 4.09 -12.06
C PHE A 4 9.42 3.40 -12.28
N LYS A 5 9.83 2.54 -11.34
CA LYS A 5 11.02 1.69 -11.50
C LYS A 5 10.57 0.29 -11.91
N LYS A 6 10.74 -0.06 -13.19
CA LYS A 6 10.56 -1.43 -13.69
C LYS A 6 11.66 -2.31 -13.04
N PRO A 7 11.31 -3.43 -12.37
CA PRO A 7 12.32 -4.26 -11.72
C PRO A 7 13.28 -4.85 -12.76
N LYS A 8 14.59 -4.71 -12.52
CA LYS A 8 15.65 -5.34 -13.33
C LYS A 8 15.92 -6.72 -12.75
N ASN A 9 15.77 -7.76 -13.56
CA ASN A 9 16.35 -9.09 -13.39
C ASN A 9 16.44 -9.64 -11.95
N GLY A 10 15.42 -10.40 -11.53
CA GLY A 10 15.59 -11.47 -10.54
C GLY A 10 15.96 -11.06 -9.10
N GLU A 11 16.12 -9.78 -8.80
CA GLU A 11 15.99 -9.27 -7.44
C GLU A 11 14.50 -9.43 -7.08
N GLU A 12 14.17 -10.60 -6.53
CA GLU A 12 12.87 -10.90 -5.97
C GLU A 12 12.41 -9.68 -5.15
N LEU A 13 11.30 -9.07 -5.56
CA LEU A 13 10.53 -8.14 -4.75
C LEU A 13 9.94 -8.91 -3.56
N ARG A 14 10.78 -9.52 -2.71
CA ARG A 14 10.35 -10.04 -1.41
C ARG A 14 9.88 -8.82 -0.63
N ASN A 15 8.62 -8.80 -0.25
CA ASN A 15 7.82 -7.66 0.18
C ASN A 15 7.28 -6.80 -0.97
N THR A 16 6.60 -7.42 -1.93
CA THR A 16 5.92 -6.66 -2.99
C THR A 16 4.74 -5.88 -2.40
N ASN A 17 4.92 -4.58 -2.21
CA ASN A 17 3.86 -3.66 -1.80
C ASN A 17 3.04 -3.26 -3.03
N VAL A 18 1.74 -3.54 -3.01
CA VAL A 18 0.82 -3.18 -4.10
C VAL A 18 -0.32 -2.33 -3.58
N ILE A 19 -0.68 -1.28 -4.33
CA ILE A 19 -1.87 -0.49 -4.05
C ILE A 19 -3.11 -1.35 -4.31
N ILE A 20 -3.90 -1.58 -3.27
CA ILE A 20 -5.14 -2.37 -3.32
C ILE A 20 -6.39 -1.49 -3.39
N GLY A 21 -6.26 -0.20 -3.09
CA GLY A 21 -7.36 0.75 -3.21
C GLY A 21 -7.06 2.09 -2.57
N TYR A 22 -8.11 2.87 -2.37
CA TYR A 22 -8.03 4.24 -1.87
C TYR A 22 -9.04 4.48 -0.76
N LEU A 23 -8.65 5.26 0.23
CA LEU A 23 -9.51 5.71 1.32
C LEU A 23 -9.10 7.12 1.74
N ASP A 24 -10.03 8.06 1.69
CA ASP A 24 -9.84 9.44 2.20
C ASP A 24 -8.57 10.15 1.69
N GLY A 25 -8.29 10.05 0.38
CA GLY A 25 -7.09 10.66 -0.23
C GLY A 25 -5.78 9.89 -0.01
N MET A 26 -5.84 8.72 0.64
CA MET A 26 -4.69 7.84 0.83
C MET A 26 -4.81 6.61 -0.07
N ALA A 27 -3.71 6.23 -0.72
CA ALA A 27 -3.58 4.92 -1.32
C ALA A 27 -3.30 3.88 -0.23
N ILE A 28 -4.11 2.84 -0.17
CA ILE A 28 -3.95 1.72 0.74
C ILE A 28 -3.16 0.63 0.03
N ILE A 29 -2.10 0.19 0.69
CA ILE A 29 -1.11 -0.72 0.15
C ILE A 29 -1.08 -1.97 1.00
N GLU A 30 -1.05 -3.14 0.37
CA GLU A 30 -0.89 -4.41 1.04
C GLU A 30 0.31 -5.15 0.46
N ASN A 31 1.05 -5.84 1.32
CA ASN A 31 2.16 -6.67 0.91
C ASN A 31 1.80 -8.15 0.97
N GLU A 32 2.67 -9.01 0.43
CA GLU A 32 2.48 -10.46 0.41
C GLU A 32 2.34 -11.12 1.81
N TYR A 33 2.76 -10.42 2.87
CA TYR A 33 2.63 -10.86 4.26
C TYR A 33 1.34 -10.34 4.94
N GLY A 34 0.43 -9.74 4.18
CA GLY A 34 -0.81 -9.16 4.72
C GLY A 34 -0.61 -7.87 5.51
N LYS A 35 0.61 -7.29 5.54
CA LYS A 35 0.85 -6.01 6.20
C LYS A 35 0.33 -4.87 5.35
N ARG A 36 -0.21 -3.86 6.02
CA ARG A 36 -0.82 -2.70 5.37
C ARG A 36 -0.05 -1.42 5.61
N PHE A 37 0.02 -0.65 4.54
CA PHE A 37 0.68 0.64 4.49
C PHE A 37 -0.22 1.66 3.80
N PHE A 38 0.14 2.93 3.92
CA PHE A 38 -0.52 4.02 3.25
C PHE A 38 0.50 5.00 2.66
N VAL A 39 0.04 5.74 1.66
CA VAL A 39 0.71 6.93 1.15
C VAL A 39 -0.35 7.95 0.76
N GLU A 40 -0.14 9.22 1.11
CA GLU A 40 -1.01 10.32 0.69
C GLU A 40 -0.75 10.60 -0.80
N CYS A 41 -1.74 10.35 -1.64
CA CYS A 41 -1.59 10.45 -3.08
C CYS A 41 -2.95 10.46 -3.77
N GLU A 42 -3.07 11.26 -4.84
CA GLU A 42 -4.27 11.25 -5.68
C GLU A 42 -4.37 9.94 -6.49
N PRO A 43 -5.59 9.39 -6.70
CA PRO A 43 -5.82 8.20 -7.52
C PRO A 43 -5.25 8.27 -8.93
N GLU A 44 -5.24 9.48 -9.52
CA GLU A 44 -4.72 9.72 -10.86
C GLU A 44 -3.20 9.57 -10.96
N GLN A 45 -2.49 9.72 -9.85
CA GLN A 45 -1.03 9.65 -9.83
C GLN A 45 -0.51 8.21 -9.67
N MET A 46 -1.25 7.33 -8.98
CA MET A 46 -0.79 5.97 -8.64
C MET A 46 -1.89 4.89 -8.73
N PRO A 47 -2.33 4.49 -9.93
CA PRO A 47 -3.48 3.59 -10.09
C PRO A 47 -3.35 2.28 -9.29
N ILE A 48 -4.49 1.69 -8.92
CA ILE A 48 -4.57 0.37 -8.26
C ILE A 48 -3.75 -0.67 -9.05
N GLY A 49 -3.01 -1.51 -8.34
CA GLY A 49 -2.06 -2.46 -8.93
C GLY A 49 -0.66 -1.90 -9.14
N THR A 50 -0.42 -0.62 -8.82
CA THR A 50 0.93 -0.04 -8.81
C THR A 50 1.75 -0.61 -7.66
N TYR A 51 3.00 -0.97 -7.98
CA TYR A 51 3.98 -1.41 -7.00
C TYR A 51 4.73 -0.22 -6.40
N VAL A 52 4.86 -0.21 -5.07
CA VAL A 52 5.47 0.89 -4.33
C VAL A 52 6.69 0.39 -3.56
N ASP A 53 7.71 1.22 -3.43
CA ASP A 53 8.90 0.87 -2.65
C ASP A 53 8.59 0.89 -1.14
N ASN A 54 9.17 -0.03 -0.36
CA ASN A 54 8.97 -0.07 1.10
C ASN A 54 9.43 1.21 1.80
N ASN A 55 10.40 1.95 1.24
CA ASN A 55 10.89 3.20 1.82
C ASN A 55 9.96 4.40 1.53
N ALA A 56 8.94 4.22 0.69
CA ALA A 56 8.03 5.28 0.24
C ALA A 56 6.63 5.20 0.87
N VAL A 57 6.44 4.32 1.86
CA VAL A 57 5.14 4.04 2.47
C VAL A 57 5.22 4.09 3.98
N SER A 58 4.14 4.49 4.62
CA SER A 58 4.01 4.50 6.08
C SER A 58 3.10 3.37 6.56
N PRO A 59 3.36 2.72 7.70
CA PRO A 59 2.49 1.67 8.21
C PRO A 59 1.14 2.25 8.68
N VAL A 60 0.03 1.57 8.39
CA VAL A 60 -1.31 2.05 8.80
C VAL A 60 -1.47 2.18 10.32
N THR A 61 -0.59 1.54 11.10
CA THR A 61 -0.56 1.65 12.56
C THR A 61 -0.24 3.06 13.06
N GLU A 62 0.33 3.92 12.22
CA GLU A 62 0.57 5.35 12.53
C GLU A 62 -0.68 6.21 12.42
N LEU A 63 -1.73 5.74 11.73
CA LEU A 63 -2.99 6.45 11.57
C LEU A 63 -3.86 6.33 12.83
N ASP A 64 -4.84 7.22 12.97
CA ASP A 64 -5.84 7.12 14.02
C ASP A 64 -6.60 5.79 14.00
N LYS A 65 -7.00 5.31 15.19
CA LYS A 65 -7.72 4.03 15.33
C LYS A 65 -9.03 3.98 14.54
N SER A 66 -9.71 5.12 14.37
CA SER A 66 -10.92 5.18 13.54
C SER A 66 -10.61 4.92 12.07
N ILE A 67 -9.50 5.45 11.56
CA ILE A 67 -9.05 5.27 10.19
C ILE A 67 -8.56 3.83 9.98
N GLN A 68 -7.77 3.29 10.92
CA GLN A 68 -7.35 1.88 10.88
C GLN A 68 -8.56 0.93 10.83
N ARG A 69 -9.61 1.25 11.59
CA ARG A 69 -10.86 0.50 11.56
C ARG A 69 -11.56 0.64 10.21
N ALA A 70 -11.69 1.83 9.66
CA ALA A 70 -12.29 2.06 8.35
C ALA A 70 -11.55 1.30 7.23
N ILE A 71 -10.22 1.27 7.26
CA ILE A 71 -9.39 0.47 6.35
C ILE A 71 -9.71 -1.02 6.51
N THR A 72 -9.84 -1.51 7.75
CA THR A 72 -10.17 -2.91 8.02
C THR A 72 -11.59 -3.27 7.56
N GLU A 73 -12.55 -2.37 7.73
CA GLU A 73 -13.94 -2.55 7.28
C GLU A 73 -14.05 -2.53 5.74
N THR A 74 -13.22 -1.73 5.07
CA THR A 74 -13.23 -1.58 3.60
C THR A 74 -12.48 -2.72 2.89
N PHE A 75 -11.30 -3.09 3.40
CA PHE A 75 -10.39 -4.03 2.74
C PHE A 75 -10.31 -5.39 3.45
N GLY A 76 -11.11 -5.64 4.49
CA GLY A 76 -11.03 -6.86 5.30
C GLY A 76 -9.86 -6.84 6.30
N LYS A 77 -9.55 -7.96 6.96
CA LYS A 77 -8.31 -8.07 7.75
C LYS A 77 -7.15 -8.44 6.83
N GLY A 78 -6.03 -7.71 6.92
CA GLY A 78 -4.80 -8.10 6.22
C GLY A 78 -4.39 -9.51 6.69
N GLY A 79 -3.92 -10.34 5.76
CA GLY A 79 -3.78 -11.79 5.93
C GLY A 79 -3.29 -12.25 7.31
N ASP A 80 -4.11 -13.06 7.98
CA ASP A 80 -3.74 -13.90 9.13
C ASP A 80 -2.89 -15.06 8.57
N TYR A 81 -1.56 -14.94 8.62
CA TYR A 81 -0.63 -16.05 8.34
C TYR A 81 0.25 -16.31 9.55
#